data_AF-A0A821A0I3-F1
#
_entry.id   AF-A0A821A0I3-F1
#
_cell.length_a   1.000
_cell.length_b   1.000
_cell.length_c   1.000
_cell.angle_alpha   90.00
_cell.angle_beta   90.00
_cell.angle_gamma   90.00
#
_symmetry.space_group_name_H-M   'P 1'
#
loop_
_entity.id
_entity.type
_entity.pdbx_description
1 polymer ?
#
loop_
_entity_poly.entity_id
_entity_poly.type
_entity_poly.pdbx_seq_one_letter_code
_entity_poly.pdbx_strand_id
1 'polypeptide(L)'
;VDVVKPDEKSIMTYVAQFSRRFPDLPFGSINKEHGELLRWVADIRQRLTLVIEAPIQDIQAEYKEYVKQLKEFIEKQKQWKAFERKESKSPHFPGEKLKELKDFFDDIALRMNRWRFKLDSNLPGELGQIADWINTAEEVLSKGINFDRFNSSPEENIQRFNQLNEEHAAIFNDKEAMLRTFQRIKRDASIINKQISLEHLTNLNERLDIIMNGSEERGRYLEFEEIRWKVQKIFVQLEFFIMELNKKQGDMNENSLLRKLQIKIQKSFFL
;
A
#
# COMPACT_ATOMS: atom_id res chain seq x y z
N VAL A 1 4.49 -55.43 -10.91
CA VAL A 1 3.88 -55.47 -12.26
C VAL A 1 3.85 -54.04 -12.74
N ASP A 2 4.86 -53.64 -13.51
CA ASP A 2 4.90 -52.29 -14.10
C ASP A 2 4.04 -52.30 -15.35
N VAL A 3 2.96 -51.53 -15.31
CA VAL A 3 2.03 -51.36 -16.43
C VAL A 3 2.39 -50.04 -17.11
N VAL A 4 2.69 -50.09 -18.40
CA VAL A 4 3.11 -48.92 -19.21
C VAL A 4 2.06 -47.80 -19.19
N LYS A 5 0.78 -48.15 -19.00
CA LYS A 5 -0.31 -47.20 -18.81
C LYS A 5 -1.32 -47.78 -17.82
N PRO A 6 -1.20 -47.46 -16.52
CA PRO A 6 -2.09 -48.01 -15.51
C PRO A 6 -3.53 -47.52 -15.73
N ASP A 7 -4.50 -48.40 -15.45
CA ASP A 7 -5.92 -48.11 -15.61
C ASP A 7 -6.38 -47.04 -14.62
N GLU A 8 -6.95 -45.94 -15.13
CA GLU A 8 -7.33 -44.76 -14.35
C GLU A 8 -8.33 -45.11 -13.24
N LYS A 9 -9.27 -46.02 -13.52
CA LYS A 9 -10.29 -46.45 -12.55
C LYS A 9 -9.66 -47.25 -11.40
N SER A 10 -8.68 -48.09 -11.71
CA SER A 10 -7.89 -48.85 -10.73
C SER A 10 -7.02 -47.93 -9.88
N ILE A 11 -6.38 -46.91 -10.48
CA ILE A 11 -5.62 -45.89 -9.74
C ILE A 11 -6.54 -45.10 -8.82
N MET A 12 -7.66 -44.58 -9.32
CA MET A 12 -8.63 -43.81 -8.53
C MET A 12 -9.22 -44.63 -7.38
N THR A 13 -9.47 -45.92 -7.61
CA THR A 13 -9.95 -46.83 -6.57
C THR A 13 -8.89 -47.03 -5.49
N TYR A 14 -7.62 -47.23 -5.88
CA TYR A 14 -6.52 -47.40 -4.93
C TYR A 14 -6.26 -46.11 -4.13
N VAL A 15 -6.27 -44.95 -4.79
CA VAL A 15 -6.15 -43.64 -4.14
C VAL A 15 -7.32 -43.40 -3.17
N ALA A 16 -8.54 -43.78 -3.53
CA ALA A 16 -9.71 -43.68 -2.66
C ALA A 16 -9.63 -44.62 -1.44
N GLN A 17 -9.13 -45.85 -1.61
CA GLN A 17 -8.91 -46.78 -0.52
C GLN A 17 -7.82 -46.28 0.43
N PHE A 18 -6.72 -45.74 -0.11
CA PHE A 18 -5.64 -45.13 0.66
C PHE A 18 -6.15 -43.93 1.48
N SER A 19 -6.94 -43.05 0.85
CA SER A 19 -7.57 -41.89 1.50
C SER A 19 -8.54 -42.29 2.61
N ARG A 20 -9.29 -43.38 2.43
CA ARG A 20 -10.19 -43.92 3.47
C ARG A 20 -9.44 -44.57 4.63
N ARG A 21 -8.27 -45.16 4.36
CA ARG A 21 -7.47 -45.86 5.38
C ARG A 21 -6.64 -44.91 6.23
N PHE A 22 -6.29 -43.75 5.69
CA PHE A 22 -5.55 -42.71 6.37
C PHE A 22 -6.28 -41.35 6.28
N PRO A 23 -7.46 -41.22 6.91
CA PRO A 23 -8.22 -39.97 6.88
C PRO A 23 -7.49 -38.80 7.57
N ASP A 24 -6.56 -39.12 8.49
CA ASP A 24 -5.75 -38.16 9.24
C ASP A 24 -4.48 -37.72 8.52
N LEU A 25 -4.25 -38.18 7.29
CA LEU A 25 -3.16 -37.64 6.48
C LEU A 25 -3.45 -36.16 6.20
N PRO A 26 -2.48 -35.26 6.46
CA PRO A 26 -2.71 -33.83 6.39
C PRO A 26 -3.18 -33.36 5.01
N PHE A 27 -2.89 -34.11 3.93
CA PHE A 27 -3.32 -33.80 2.56
C PHE A 27 -4.83 -33.61 2.39
N GLY A 28 -5.67 -34.42 3.05
CA GLY A 28 -7.13 -34.31 2.92
C GLY A 28 -7.67 -33.02 3.56
N SER A 29 -7.14 -32.69 4.75
CA SER A 29 -7.49 -31.48 5.49
C SER A 29 -6.96 -30.21 4.82
N ILE A 30 -5.71 -30.23 4.37
CA ILE A 30 -5.05 -29.11 3.66
C ILE A 30 -5.78 -28.78 2.36
N ASN A 31 -6.11 -29.79 1.54
CA ASN A 31 -6.83 -29.56 0.29
C ASN A 31 -8.26 -29.06 0.51
N LYS A 32 -8.89 -29.46 1.62
CA LYS A 32 -10.22 -28.96 2.00
C LYS A 32 -10.17 -27.49 2.40
N GLU A 33 -9.29 -27.11 3.32
CA GLU A 33 -9.14 -25.72 3.78
C GLU A 33 -8.75 -24.78 2.63
N HIS A 34 -7.78 -25.20 1.80
CA HIS A 34 -7.43 -24.50 0.56
C HIS A 34 -8.63 -24.34 -0.40
N GLY A 35 -9.38 -25.42 -0.63
CA GLY A 35 -10.55 -25.39 -1.50
C GLY A 35 -11.68 -24.51 -0.97
N GLU A 36 -11.87 -24.43 0.34
CA GLU A 36 -12.84 -23.53 0.98
C GLU A 36 -12.45 -22.06 0.80
N LEU A 37 -11.16 -21.73 0.99
CA LEU A 37 -10.64 -20.38 0.74
C LEU A 37 -10.81 -19.98 -0.73
N LEU A 38 -10.48 -20.87 -1.68
CA LEU A 38 -10.65 -20.58 -3.11
C LEU A 38 -12.11 -20.36 -3.50
N ARG A 39 -13.04 -21.16 -2.97
CA ARG A 39 -14.48 -20.96 -3.24
C ARG A 39 -14.97 -19.62 -2.72
N TRP A 40 -14.56 -19.27 -1.50
CA TRP A 40 -14.90 -17.97 -0.92
C TRP A 40 -14.32 -16.82 -1.73
N VAL A 41 -13.04 -16.91 -2.14
CA VAL A 41 -12.38 -15.95 -3.03
C VAL A 41 -13.16 -15.75 -4.32
N ALA A 42 -13.56 -16.83 -4.99
CA ALA A 42 -14.30 -16.75 -6.24
C ALA A 42 -15.65 -16.03 -6.06
N ASP A 43 -16.39 -16.40 -5.02
CA ASP A 43 -17.69 -15.83 -4.70
C ASP A 43 -17.60 -14.34 -4.31
N ILE A 44 -16.67 -13.96 -3.43
CA ILE A 44 -16.52 -12.56 -3.03
C ILE A 44 -16.02 -11.68 -4.19
N ARG A 45 -15.12 -12.18 -5.05
CA ARG A 45 -14.66 -11.43 -6.23
C ARG A 45 -15.79 -11.14 -7.20
N GLN A 46 -16.67 -12.11 -7.44
CA GLN A 46 -17.84 -11.92 -8.28
C GLN A 46 -18.78 -10.87 -7.66
N ARG A 47 -19.10 -11.01 -6.37
CA ARG A 47 -19.96 -10.05 -5.66
C ARG A 47 -19.40 -8.62 -5.68
N LEU A 48 -18.11 -8.45 -5.37
CA LEU A 48 -17.45 -7.15 -5.39
C LEU A 48 -17.45 -6.52 -6.78
N THR A 49 -17.26 -7.32 -7.84
CA THR A 49 -17.33 -6.81 -9.22
C THR A 49 -18.70 -6.19 -9.50
N LEU A 50 -19.77 -6.89 -9.14
CA LEU A 50 -21.14 -6.41 -9.33
C LEU A 50 -21.43 -5.13 -8.54
N VAL A 51 -21.02 -5.08 -7.26
CA VAL A 51 -21.33 -3.95 -6.40
C VAL A 51 -20.53 -2.70 -6.79
N ILE A 52 -19.27 -2.86 -7.20
CA ILE A 52 -18.42 -1.71 -7.61
C ILE A 52 -19.00 -1.03 -8.87
N GLU A 53 -19.51 -1.81 -9.82
CA GLU A 53 -20.04 -1.30 -11.09
C GLU A 53 -21.47 -0.76 -10.99
N ALA A 54 -22.27 -1.28 -10.05
CA ALA A 54 -23.66 -0.84 -9.87
C ALA A 54 -23.77 0.58 -9.29
N PRO A 55 -24.75 1.40 -9.71
CA PRO A 55 -25.00 2.69 -9.08
C PRO A 55 -25.50 2.52 -7.64
N ILE A 56 -25.14 3.46 -6.76
CA ILE A 56 -25.59 3.45 -5.36
C ILE A 56 -27.05 3.91 -5.31
N GLN A 57 -27.93 3.06 -4.78
CA GLN A 57 -29.35 3.40 -4.58
C GLN A 57 -29.60 3.92 -3.16
N ASP A 58 -29.01 3.26 -2.16
CA ASP A 58 -29.09 3.62 -0.76
C ASP A 58 -27.69 3.48 -0.14
N ILE A 59 -27.05 4.63 0.09
CA ILE A 59 -25.69 4.70 0.62
C ILE A 59 -25.57 4.11 2.03
N GLN A 60 -26.60 4.23 2.87
CA GLN A 60 -26.55 3.72 4.24
C GLN A 60 -26.67 2.20 4.26
N ALA A 61 -27.60 1.65 3.47
CA ALA A 61 -27.76 0.22 3.33
C ALA A 61 -26.50 -0.42 2.72
N GLU A 62 -25.94 0.19 1.67
CA GLU A 62 -24.73 -0.31 1.01
C GLU A 62 -23.51 -0.20 1.93
N TYR A 63 -23.36 0.88 2.69
CA TYR A 63 -22.29 1.01 3.68
C TYR A 63 -22.38 -0.05 4.78
N LYS A 64 -23.59 -0.36 5.26
CA LYS A 64 -23.80 -1.42 6.25
C LYS A 64 -23.41 -2.79 5.71
N GLU A 65 -23.72 -3.08 4.45
CA GLU A 65 -23.28 -4.33 3.81
C GLU A 65 -21.75 -4.33 3.62
N TYR A 66 -21.16 -3.21 3.21
CA TYR A 66 -19.71 -3.07 3.14
C TYR A 66 -19.03 -3.40 4.48
N VAL A 67 -19.51 -2.85 5.59
CA VAL A 67 -18.97 -3.13 6.94
C VAL A 67 -19.07 -4.63 7.28
N LYS A 68 -20.20 -5.26 6.94
CA LYS A 68 -20.38 -6.71 7.15
C LYS A 68 -19.40 -7.53 6.32
N GLN A 69 -19.25 -7.20 5.03
CA GLN A 69 -18.30 -7.86 4.15
C GLN A 69 -16.84 -7.62 4.58
N LEU A 70 -16.53 -6.43 5.10
CA LEU A 70 -15.22 -6.12 5.66
C LEU A 70 -14.89 -7.00 6.87
N LYS A 71 -15.85 -7.20 7.78
CA LYS A 71 -15.68 -8.10 8.93
C LYS A 71 -15.42 -9.54 8.47
N GLU A 72 -16.17 -10.03 7.49
CA GLU A 72 -15.96 -11.35 6.90
C GLU A 72 -14.58 -11.47 6.23
N PHE A 73 -14.19 -10.45 5.45
CA PHE A 73 -12.88 -10.37 4.79
C PHE A 73 -11.74 -10.43 5.82
N ILE A 74 -11.82 -9.67 6.91
CA ILE A 74 -10.79 -9.68 7.97
C ILE A 74 -10.67 -11.07 8.59
N GLU A 75 -11.78 -11.75 8.88
CA GLU A 75 -11.74 -13.11 9.42
C GLU A 75 -11.15 -14.11 8.42
N LYS A 76 -11.49 -13.99 7.14
CA LYS A 76 -10.93 -14.84 6.08
C LYS A 76 -9.45 -14.55 5.83
N GLN A 77 -9.02 -13.30 5.96
CA GLN A 77 -7.61 -12.93 5.90
C GLN A 77 -6.83 -13.52 7.09
N LYS A 78 -7.40 -13.54 8.31
CA LYS A 78 -6.79 -14.22 9.46
C LYS A 78 -6.67 -15.73 9.23
N GLN A 79 -7.73 -16.37 8.71
CA GLN A 79 -7.72 -17.79 8.34
C GLN A 79 -6.62 -18.08 7.31
N TRP A 80 -6.57 -17.29 6.24
CA TRP A 80 -5.51 -17.38 5.24
C TRP A 80 -4.11 -17.21 5.85
N LYS A 81 -3.88 -16.20 6.71
CA LYS A 81 -2.57 -16.00 7.34
C LYS A 81 -2.17 -17.13 8.27
N ALA A 82 -3.13 -17.77 8.95
CA ALA A 82 -2.86 -18.96 9.75
C ALA A 82 -2.48 -20.15 8.85
N PHE A 83 -3.21 -20.37 7.76
CA PHE A 83 -2.92 -21.39 6.76
C PHE A 83 -1.56 -21.18 6.10
N GLU A 84 -1.24 -19.97 5.64
CA GLU A 84 0.05 -19.59 5.05
C GLU A 84 1.22 -19.91 5.99
N ARG A 85 1.10 -19.55 7.29
CA ARG A 85 2.14 -19.84 8.28
C ARG A 85 2.35 -21.33 8.52
N LYS A 86 1.28 -22.12 8.47
CA LYS A 86 1.31 -23.58 8.65
C LYS A 86 1.94 -24.27 7.44
N GLU A 87 1.50 -23.92 6.25
CA GLU A 87 1.87 -24.62 5.02
C GLU A 87 3.17 -24.10 4.37
N SER A 88 3.61 -22.87 4.66
CA SER A 88 4.90 -22.35 4.18
C SER A 88 6.11 -23.18 4.63
N LYS A 89 5.97 -23.95 5.71
CA LYS A 89 7.00 -24.87 6.23
C LYS A 89 6.76 -26.32 5.80
N SER A 90 5.67 -26.60 5.09
CA SER A 90 5.26 -27.94 4.69
C SER A 90 5.92 -28.31 3.36
N PRO A 91 6.68 -29.42 3.28
CA PRO A 91 7.24 -29.89 2.01
C PRO A 91 6.15 -30.48 1.08
N HIS A 92 4.92 -30.61 1.57
CA HIS A 92 3.82 -31.30 0.90
C HIS A 92 2.83 -30.35 0.22
N PHE A 93 2.93 -29.04 0.45
CA PHE A 93 2.03 -28.06 -0.16
C PHE A 93 2.79 -27.17 -1.15
N PRO A 94 2.35 -27.07 -2.42
CA PRO A 94 3.04 -26.27 -3.42
C PRO A 94 3.07 -24.78 -3.07
N GLY A 95 4.26 -24.18 -3.05
CA GLY A 95 4.42 -22.75 -2.80
C GLY A 95 3.71 -21.86 -3.82
N GLU A 96 3.55 -22.32 -5.06
CA GLU A 96 2.78 -21.63 -6.11
C GLU A 96 1.32 -21.41 -5.71
N LYS A 97 0.68 -22.42 -5.07
CA LYS A 97 -0.70 -22.30 -4.59
C LYS A 97 -0.81 -21.30 -3.43
N LEU A 98 0.22 -21.21 -2.58
CA LEU A 98 0.26 -20.19 -1.54
C LEU A 98 0.38 -18.79 -2.13
N LYS A 99 1.25 -18.63 -3.13
CA LYS A 99 1.40 -17.36 -3.85
C LYS A 99 0.10 -16.96 -4.55
N GLU A 100 -0.56 -17.90 -5.23
CA GLU A 100 -1.85 -17.66 -5.89
C GLU A 100 -2.91 -17.17 -4.90
N LEU A 101 -3.06 -17.85 -3.75
CA LEU A 101 -4.00 -17.39 -2.72
C LEU A 101 -3.64 -16.01 -2.19
N LYS A 102 -2.34 -15.74 -1.94
CA LYS A 102 -1.90 -14.40 -1.55
C LYS A 102 -2.33 -13.35 -2.57
N ASP A 103 -2.05 -13.58 -3.85
CA ASP A 103 -2.39 -12.66 -4.93
C ASP A 103 -3.92 -12.44 -5.02
N PHE A 104 -4.73 -13.46 -4.76
CA PHE A 104 -6.18 -13.32 -4.67
C PHE A 104 -6.65 -12.50 -3.47
N PHE A 105 -6.07 -12.71 -2.29
CA PHE A 105 -6.39 -11.89 -1.11
C PHE A 105 -5.98 -10.43 -1.32
N ASP A 106 -4.84 -10.19 -1.98
CA ASP A 106 -4.37 -8.85 -2.35
C ASP A 106 -5.34 -8.18 -3.37
N ASP A 107 -5.85 -8.92 -4.38
CA ASP A 107 -6.90 -8.43 -5.31
C ASP A 107 -8.21 -8.10 -4.59
N ILE A 108 -8.65 -8.94 -3.66
CA ILE A 108 -9.88 -8.69 -2.88
C ILE A 108 -9.70 -7.44 -2.01
N ALA A 109 -8.56 -7.26 -1.36
CA ALA A 109 -8.27 -6.06 -0.58
C ALA A 109 -8.36 -4.78 -1.44
N LEU A 110 -7.81 -4.82 -2.66
CA LEU A 110 -7.91 -3.71 -3.61
C LEU A 110 -9.36 -3.41 -4.00
N ARG A 111 -10.17 -4.45 -4.24
CA ARG A 111 -11.60 -4.29 -4.57
C ARG A 111 -12.42 -3.78 -3.40
N MET A 112 -12.16 -4.25 -2.19
CA MET A 112 -12.78 -3.73 -0.96
C MET A 112 -12.49 -2.23 -0.79
N ASN A 113 -11.23 -1.82 -1.01
CA ASN A 113 -10.85 -0.40 -0.98
C ASN A 113 -11.57 0.42 -2.06
N ARG A 114 -11.70 -0.11 -3.29
CA ARG A 114 -12.46 0.55 -4.36
C ARG A 114 -13.94 0.73 -4.00
N TRP A 115 -14.55 -0.28 -3.39
CA TRP A 115 -15.93 -0.18 -2.93
C TRP A 115 -16.07 0.88 -1.83
N ARG A 116 -15.13 0.92 -0.87
CA ARG A 116 -15.09 1.99 0.14
C ARG A 116 -14.97 3.37 -0.48
N PHE A 117 -14.06 3.55 -1.45
CA PHE A 117 -13.88 4.81 -2.15
C PHE A 117 -15.15 5.24 -2.88
N LYS A 118 -15.81 4.31 -3.57
CA LYS A 118 -17.11 4.57 -4.22
C LYS A 118 -18.15 5.07 -3.21
N LEU A 119 -18.23 4.45 -2.03
CA LEU A 119 -19.16 4.87 -0.97
C LEU A 119 -18.81 6.27 -0.45
N ASP A 120 -17.53 6.54 -0.22
CA ASP A 120 -17.01 7.82 0.23
C ASP A 120 -17.29 8.95 -0.77
N SER A 121 -17.02 8.73 -2.06
CA SER A 121 -17.24 9.72 -3.13
C SER A 121 -18.71 10.05 -3.37
N ASN A 122 -19.63 9.18 -2.96
CA ASN A 122 -21.08 9.41 -3.08
C ASN A 122 -21.69 10.09 -1.85
N LEU A 123 -20.87 10.51 -0.88
CA LEU A 123 -21.34 11.30 0.24
C LEU A 123 -21.81 12.71 -0.21
N PRO A 124 -22.85 13.25 0.42
CA PRO A 124 -23.46 14.51 -0.01
C PRO A 124 -22.60 15.74 0.31
N GLY A 125 -22.64 16.72 -0.59
CA GLY A 125 -22.10 18.07 -0.36
C GLY A 125 -20.60 18.11 -0.09
N GLU A 126 -20.19 18.95 0.87
CA GLU A 126 -18.78 19.11 1.26
C GLU A 126 -18.18 17.84 1.88
N LEU A 127 -19.02 16.93 2.41
CA LEU A 127 -18.51 15.70 3.00
C LEU A 127 -17.93 14.75 1.94
N GLY A 128 -18.54 14.67 0.76
CA GLY A 128 -17.99 13.93 -0.38
C GLY A 128 -16.63 14.44 -0.80
N GLN A 129 -16.46 15.78 -0.85
CA GLN A 129 -15.17 16.40 -1.17
C GLN A 129 -14.08 16.06 -0.14
N ILE A 130 -14.42 16.08 1.15
CA ILE A 130 -13.50 15.67 2.21
C ILE A 130 -13.17 14.19 2.08
N ALA A 131 -14.16 13.34 1.80
CA ALA A 131 -13.95 11.90 1.68
C ALA A 131 -13.08 11.54 0.47
N ASP A 132 -13.25 12.24 -0.66
CA ASP A 132 -12.38 12.13 -1.84
C ASP A 132 -10.94 12.59 -1.53
N TRP A 133 -10.79 13.67 -0.79
CA TRP A 133 -9.49 14.12 -0.31
C TRP A 133 -8.84 13.08 0.62
N ILE A 134 -9.60 12.50 1.56
CA ILE A 134 -9.15 11.41 2.44
C ILE A 134 -8.67 10.21 1.60
N ASN A 135 -9.45 9.79 0.59
CA ASN A 135 -9.11 8.67 -0.29
C ASN A 135 -7.79 8.93 -1.03
N THR A 136 -7.63 10.14 -1.58
CA THR A 136 -6.41 10.57 -2.29
C THR A 136 -5.20 10.58 -1.35
N ALA A 137 -5.36 11.14 -0.15
CA ALA A 137 -4.33 11.19 0.87
C ALA A 137 -3.88 9.78 1.31
N GLU A 138 -4.80 8.87 1.59
CA GLU A 138 -4.48 7.48 1.95
C GLU A 138 -3.73 6.77 0.82
N GLU A 139 -4.12 7.00 -0.43
CA GLU A 139 -3.46 6.36 -1.57
C GLU A 139 -2.00 6.83 -1.69
N VAL A 140 -1.74 8.12 -1.50
CA VAL A 140 -0.36 8.66 -1.54
C VAL A 140 0.47 8.21 -0.34
N LEU A 141 -0.11 8.17 0.86
CA LEU A 141 0.60 7.68 2.04
C LEU A 141 0.92 6.17 1.95
N SER A 142 -0.02 5.36 1.44
CA SER A 142 0.15 3.91 1.32
C SER A 142 1.11 3.47 0.19
N LYS A 143 1.15 4.20 -0.93
CA LYS A 143 2.10 3.93 -2.04
C LYS A 143 3.57 4.06 -1.61
N GLY A 144 3.87 4.79 -0.53
CA GLY A 144 5.22 4.98 -0.04
C GLY A 144 6.12 5.77 -0.99
N ILE A 145 7.41 5.46 -1.01
CA ILE A 145 8.39 6.00 -1.98
C ILE A 145 9.00 4.82 -2.70
N ASN A 146 8.87 4.82 -4.03
CA ASN A 146 9.45 3.77 -4.85
C ASN A 146 10.94 4.07 -5.09
N PHE A 147 11.79 3.43 -4.28
CA PHE A 147 13.24 3.60 -4.34
C PHE A 147 13.89 2.97 -5.59
N ASP A 148 13.23 2.05 -6.29
CA ASP A 148 13.75 1.46 -7.53
C ASP A 148 13.89 2.50 -8.66
N ARG A 149 13.23 3.66 -8.52
CA ARG A 149 13.32 4.79 -9.44
C ARG A 149 14.44 5.78 -9.09
N PHE A 150 15.26 5.47 -8.08
CA PHE A 150 16.38 6.30 -7.68
C PHE A 150 17.69 5.75 -8.24
N ASN A 151 18.55 6.67 -8.64
CA ASN A 151 19.72 6.37 -9.46
C ASN A 151 20.98 6.64 -8.65
N SER A 152 22.16 6.32 -9.20
CA SER A 152 23.42 6.71 -8.56
C SER A 152 23.73 8.21 -8.68
N SER A 153 23.03 8.96 -9.56
CA SER A 153 23.23 10.41 -9.70
C SER A 153 22.52 11.18 -8.57
N PRO A 154 23.27 11.96 -7.77
CA PRO A 154 22.67 12.83 -6.75
C PRO A 154 21.71 13.86 -7.36
N GLU A 155 22.00 14.41 -8.54
CA GLU A 155 21.16 15.41 -9.21
C GLU A 155 19.77 14.87 -9.58
N GLU A 156 19.71 13.68 -10.17
CA GLU A 156 18.44 13.04 -10.55
C GLU A 156 17.59 12.73 -9.31
N ASN A 157 18.24 12.29 -8.23
CA ASN A 157 17.56 12.01 -6.97
C ASN A 157 17.03 13.28 -6.29
N ILE A 158 17.77 14.39 -6.32
CA ILE A 158 17.27 15.70 -5.84
C ILE A 158 16.03 16.11 -6.63
N GLN A 159 16.07 16.02 -7.97
CA GLN A 159 14.92 16.35 -8.80
C GLN A 159 13.71 15.47 -8.45
N ARG A 160 13.94 14.18 -8.18
CA ARG A 160 12.86 13.27 -7.80
C ARG A 160 12.26 13.62 -6.43
N PHE A 161 13.07 13.97 -5.44
CA PHE A 161 12.57 14.40 -4.13
C PHE A 161 11.82 15.74 -4.20
N ASN A 162 12.26 16.68 -5.04
CA ASN A 162 11.51 17.92 -5.28
C ASN A 162 10.11 17.64 -5.85
N GLN A 163 9.99 16.74 -6.84
CA GLN A 163 8.68 16.32 -7.37
C GLN A 163 7.81 15.69 -6.29
N LEU A 164 8.38 14.81 -5.45
CA LEU A 164 7.64 14.19 -4.35
C LEU A 164 7.19 15.21 -3.29
N ASN A 165 7.98 16.25 -3.04
CA ASN A 165 7.62 17.36 -2.16
C ASN A 165 6.49 18.21 -2.76
N GLU A 166 6.53 18.49 -4.06
CA GLU A 166 5.45 19.18 -4.78
C GLU A 166 4.15 18.37 -4.76
N GLU A 167 4.21 17.07 -5.05
CA GLU A 167 3.06 16.15 -4.99
C GLU A 167 2.47 16.09 -3.57
N HIS A 168 3.32 16.06 -2.53
CA HIS A 168 2.88 16.08 -1.14
C HIS A 168 2.19 17.41 -0.79
N ALA A 169 2.82 18.54 -1.11
CA ALA A 169 2.28 19.87 -0.85
C ALA A 169 0.93 20.09 -1.55
N ALA A 170 0.79 19.63 -2.80
CA ALA A 170 -0.44 19.74 -3.58
C ALA A 170 -1.65 19.08 -2.89
N ILE A 171 -1.43 18.05 -2.07
CA ILE A 171 -2.50 17.33 -1.37
C ILE A 171 -2.66 17.86 0.06
N PHE A 172 -1.56 18.12 0.76
CA PHE A 172 -1.57 18.32 2.20
C PHE A 172 -1.53 19.78 2.65
N ASN A 173 -1.33 20.75 1.76
CA ASN A 173 -1.38 22.17 2.12
C ASN A 173 -2.74 22.58 2.71
N ASP A 174 -3.84 21.99 2.21
CA ASP A 174 -5.20 22.31 2.65
C ASP A 174 -5.71 21.40 3.79
N LYS A 175 -4.87 20.53 4.36
CA LYS A 175 -5.30 19.53 5.37
C LYS A 175 -6.00 20.14 6.58
N GLU A 176 -5.54 21.31 7.03
CA GLU A 176 -6.12 22.07 8.14
C GLU A 176 -7.51 22.63 7.78
N ALA A 177 -7.71 23.06 6.53
CA ALA A 177 -9.02 23.48 6.05
C ALA A 177 -9.99 22.29 5.99
N MET A 178 -9.53 21.16 5.45
CA MET A 178 -10.32 19.91 5.41
C MET A 178 -10.75 19.46 6.81
N LEU A 179 -9.83 19.50 7.79
CA LEU A 179 -10.13 19.17 9.18
C LEU A 179 -11.19 20.09 9.79
N ARG A 180 -11.06 21.41 9.60
CA ARG A 180 -12.05 22.38 10.10
C ARG A 180 -13.43 22.16 9.48
N THR A 181 -13.49 21.93 8.16
CA THR A 181 -14.74 21.66 7.45
C THR A 181 -15.38 20.38 7.95
N PHE A 182 -14.60 19.30 8.15
CA PHE A 182 -15.10 18.04 8.71
C PHE A 182 -15.65 18.22 10.14
N GLN A 183 -14.93 18.93 11.01
CA GLN A 183 -15.39 19.22 12.38
C GLN A 183 -16.67 20.05 12.41
N ARG A 184 -16.81 21.01 11.48
CA ARG A 184 -18.05 21.79 11.30
C ARG A 184 -19.22 20.87 10.93
N ILE A 185 -19.03 20.01 9.94
CA ILE A 185 -20.05 19.05 9.47
C ILE A 185 -20.46 18.10 10.60
N LYS A 186 -19.50 17.59 11.38
CA LYS A 186 -19.75 16.68 12.51
C LYS A 186 -20.57 17.33 13.63
N ARG A 187 -20.50 18.65 13.80
CA ARG A 187 -21.33 19.40 14.77
C ARG A 187 -22.74 19.66 14.26
N ASP A 188 -22.98 19.56 12.96
CA ASP A 188 -24.29 19.74 12.36
C ASP A 188 -25.10 18.43 12.42
N ALA A 189 -25.99 18.35 13.42
CA ALA A 189 -26.86 17.20 13.65
C ALA A 189 -27.86 16.93 12.51
N SER A 190 -28.04 17.89 11.58
CA SER A 190 -28.90 17.75 10.39
C SER A 190 -28.37 16.70 9.40
N ILE A 191 -27.05 16.64 9.23
CA ILE A 191 -26.36 15.73 8.29
C ILE A 191 -26.33 14.29 8.83
N ILE A 192 -26.14 14.17 10.15
CA ILE A 192 -26.03 12.88 10.87
C ILE A 192 -27.35 12.10 10.87
N ASN A 193 -28.50 12.79 10.98
CA ASN A 193 -29.78 12.13 11.22
C ASN A 193 -30.59 11.79 9.97
N LYS A 194 -30.15 12.18 8.76
CA LYS A 194 -30.96 11.99 7.53
C LYS A 194 -30.24 11.36 6.33
N GLN A 195 -28.91 11.38 6.26
CA GLN A 195 -28.21 11.00 5.02
C GLN A 195 -27.07 10.01 5.21
N ILE A 196 -26.43 9.95 6.38
CA ILE A 196 -25.20 9.15 6.57
C ILE A 196 -25.23 8.40 7.91
N SER A 197 -24.69 7.20 7.95
CA SER A 197 -24.60 6.43 9.19
C SER A 197 -23.51 6.98 10.13
N LEU A 198 -23.73 6.89 11.44
CA LEU A 198 -22.74 7.31 12.45
C LEU A 198 -21.45 6.47 12.37
N GLU A 199 -21.56 5.20 11.98
CA GLU A 199 -20.41 4.31 11.78
C GLU A 199 -19.52 4.82 10.63
N HIS A 200 -20.13 5.29 9.53
CA HIS A 200 -19.37 5.87 8.40
C HIS A 200 -18.65 7.15 8.78
N LEU A 201 -19.31 8.05 9.50
CA LEU A 201 -18.67 9.28 9.98
C LEU A 201 -17.54 9.01 10.98
N THR A 202 -17.72 8.04 11.88
CA THR A 202 -16.67 7.61 12.80
C THR A 202 -15.48 7.06 12.03
N ASN A 203 -15.71 6.22 11.03
CA ASN A 203 -14.65 5.68 10.18
C ASN A 203 -13.86 6.77 9.43
N LEU A 204 -14.55 7.76 8.85
CA LEU A 204 -13.88 8.91 8.21
C LEU A 204 -13.05 9.71 9.21
N ASN A 205 -13.55 9.90 10.43
CA ASN A 205 -12.81 10.61 11.48
C ASN A 205 -11.51 9.88 11.86
N GLU A 206 -11.58 8.57 12.09
CA GLU A 206 -10.41 7.76 12.44
C GLU A 206 -9.34 7.81 11.32
N ARG A 207 -9.79 7.72 10.07
CA ARG A 207 -8.90 7.81 8.90
C ARG A 207 -8.28 9.19 8.77
N LEU A 208 -9.05 10.24 8.98
CA LEU A 208 -8.56 11.62 9.00
C LEU A 208 -7.45 11.79 10.05
N ASP A 209 -7.64 11.27 11.27
CA ASP A 209 -6.63 11.34 12.33
C ASP A 209 -5.32 10.63 11.94
N ILE A 210 -5.42 9.46 11.28
CA ILE A 210 -4.25 8.74 10.74
C ILE A 210 -3.55 9.56 9.65
N ILE A 211 -4.30 10.17 8.73
CA ILE A 211 -3.76 10.99 7.64
C ILE A 211 -3.04 12.22 8.19
N MET A 212 -3.60 12.88 9.21
CA MET A 212 -2.98 14.07 9.81
C MET A 212 -1.58 13.74 10.31
N ASN A 213 -1.43 12.66 11.08
CA ASN A 213 -0.13 12.21 11.58
C ASN A 213 0.79 11.69 10.45
N GLY A 214 0.27 10.86 9.55
CA GLY A 214 1.04 10.29 8.45
C GLY A 214 1.56 11.33 7.46
N SER A 215 0.80 12.41 7.25
CA SER A 215 1.21 13.52 6.37
C SER A 215 2.39 14.31 6.96
N GLU A 216 2.39 14.55 8.28
CA GLU A 216 3.47 15.21 9.02
C GLU A 216 4.75 14.38 9.02
N GLU A 217 4.64 13.07 9.24
CA GLU A 217 5.78 12.14 9.19
C GLU A 217 6.37 12.06 7.79
N ARG A 218 5.52 11.90 6.76
CA ARG A 218 5.96 11.86 5.36
C ARG A 218 6.62 13.17 4.94
N GLY A 219 6.06 14.32 5.30
CA GLY A 219 6.63 15.63 4.96
C GLY A 219 8.05 15.78 5.50
N ARG A 220 8.24 15.53 6.80
CA ARG A 220 9.57 15.56 7.45
C ARG A 220 10.55 14.59 6.81
N TYR A 221 10.09 13.40 6.43
CA TYR A 221 10.94 12.42 5.76
C TYR A 221 11.40 12.88 4.37
N LEU A 222 10.49 13.45 3.57
CA LEU A 222 10.82 13.95 2.24
C LEU A 222 11.78 15.15 2.29
N GLU A 223 11.56 16.09 3.22
CA GLU A 223 12.47 17.22 3.46
C GLU A 223 13.88 16.73 3.84
N PHE A 224 13.95 15.76 4.75
CA PHE A 224 15.21 15.15 5.17
C PHE A 224 15.95 14.51 3.98
N GLU A 225 15.25 13.71 3.17
CA GLU A 225 15.86 13.03 2.03
C GLU A 225 16.33 14.01 0.95
N GLU A 226 15.56 15.07 0.67
CA GLU A 226 15.98 16.14 -0.25
C GLU A 226 17.32 16.76 0.21
N ILE A 227 17.41 17.12 1.50
CA ILE A 227 18.64 17.68 2.08
C ILE A 227 19.78 16.65 2.01
N ARG A 228 19.51 15.38 2.34
CA ARG A 228 20.51 14.30 2.31
C ARG A 228 21.12 14.16 0.92
N TRP A 229 20.32 14.21 -0.14
CA TRP A 229 20.84 14.13 -1.51
C TRP A 229 21.58 15.39 -1.95
N LYS A 230 21.15 16.59 -1.52
CA LYS A 230 21.93 17.82 -1.71
C LYS A 230 23.31 17.73 -1.08
N VAL A 231 23.41 17.18 0.13
CA VAL A 231 24.71 16.93 0.80
C VAL A 231 25.54 15.90 0.02
N GLN A 232 24.92 14.80 -0.44
CA GLN A 232 25.61 13.79 -1.25
C GLN A 232 26.20 14.37 -2.55
N LYS A 233 25.46 15.26 -3.22
CA LYS A 233 25.93 15.97 -4.40
C LYS A 233 27.20 16.78 -4.10
N ILE A 234 27.18 17.55 -3.01
CA ILE A 234 28.35 18.35 -2.58
C ILE A 234 29.53 17.43 -2.27
N PHE A 235 29.31 16.31 -1.58
CA PHE A 235 30.35 15.35 -1.26
C PHE A 235 31.05 14.81 -2.52
N VAL A 236 30.29 14.37 -3.52
CA VAL A 236 30.85 13.89 -4.80
C VAL A 236 31.65 15.00 -5.51
N GLN A 237 31.15 16.23 -5.50
CA GLN A 237 31.86 17.39 -6.08
C GLN A 237 33.18 17.71 -5.37
N LEU A 238 33.23 17.50 -4.05
CA LEU A 238 34.44 17.66 -3.23
C LEU A 238 35.44 16.54 -3.49
N GLU A 239 35.01 15.28 -3.55
CA GLU A 239 35.88 14.14 -3.86
C GLU A 239 36.53 14.30 -5.23
N PHE A 240 35.74 14.62 -6.27
CA PHE A 240 36.26 14.87 -7.60
C PHE A 240 37.29 16.01 -7.60
N PHE A 241 37.02 17.08 -6.85
CA PHE A 241 37.93 18.19 -6.73
C PHE A 241 39.23 17.82 -6.01
N ILE A 242 39.18 17.08 -4.90
CA ILE A 242 40.38 16.58 -4.21
C ILE A 242 41.20 15.68 -5.14
N MET A 243 40.56 14.81 -5.92
CA MET A 243 41.26 14.01 -6.93
C MET A 243 41.96 14.90 -7.98
N GLU A 244 41.32 15.96 -8.45
CA GLU A 244 41.98 16.94 -9.33
C GLU A 244 43.14 17.64 -8.64
N LEU A 245 43.01 17.98 -7.34
CA LEU A 245 44.07 18.61 -6.58
C LEU A 245 45.27 17.71 -6.44
N ASN A 246 45.08 16.44 -6.08
CA ASN A 246 46.17 15.47 -5.97
C ASN A 246 46.91 15.28 -7.31
N LYS A 247 46.20 15.37 -8.44
CA LYS A 247 46.82 15.39 -9.78
C LYS A 247 47.63 16.66 -10.03
N LYS A 248 47.21 17.80 -9.47
CA LYS A 248 47.82 19.14 -9.66
C LYS A 248 48.83 19.51 -8.58
N GLN A 249 48.95 18.73 -7.49
CA GLN A 249 49.85 19.00 -6.35
C GLN A 249 51.34 18.85 -6.70
N GLY A 250 51.66 18.55 -7.97
CA GLY A 250 52.97 18.82 -8.54
C GLY A 250 53.29 20.32 -8.72
N ASP A 251 52.32 21.25 -8.65
CA ASP A 251 52.51 22.62 -9.20
C ASP A 251 51.81 23.82 -8.50
N MET A 252 51.15 23.73 -7.33
CA MET A 252 50.46 24.91 -6.73
C MET A 252 50.45 25.04 -5.19
N ASN A 253 50.48 26.30 -4.71
CA ASN A 253 50.58 26.75 -3.31
C ASN A 253 49.23 26.65 -2.52
N GLU A 254 49.26 26.13 -1.29
CA GLU A 254 48.12 25.74 -0.43
C GLU A 254 47.06 26.84 -0.21
N ASN A 255 47.46 28.12 -0.10
CA ASN A 255 46.52 29.23 0.13
C ASN A 255 45.58 29.51 -1.05
N SER A 256 46.04 29.24 -2.28
CA SER A 256 45.19 29.38 -3.48
C SER A 256 44.11 28.30 -3.56
N LEU A 257 44.41 27.13 -2.96
CA LEU A 257 43.57 25.95 -2.95
C LEU A 257 42.41 26.11 -1.96
N LEU A 258 42.69 26.61 -0.76
CA LEU A 258 41.67 26.93 0.25
C LEU A 258 40.66 27.97 -0.24
N ARG A 259 41.10 29.02 -0.97
CA ARG A 259 40.18 29.99 -1.58
C ARG A 259 39.27 29.37 -2.64
N LYS A 260 39.80 28.46 -3.48
CA LYS A 260 38.99 27.76 -4.49
C LYS A 260 37.95 26.84 -3.84
N LEU A 261 38.31 26.15 -2.75
CA LEU A 261 37.39 25.34 -1.94
C LEU A 261 36.25 26.20 -1.38
N GLN A 262 36.58 27.32 -0.74
CA GLN A 262 35.60 28.20 -0.12
C GLN A 262 34.61 28.77 -1.14
N ILE A 263 35.09 29.18 -2.32
CA ILE A 263 34.23 29.68 -3.40
C ILE A 263 33.32 28.58 -3.97
N LYS A 264 33.83 27.36 -4.15
CA LYS A 264 33.06 26.25 -4.72
C LYS A 264 31.95 25.79 -3.75
N ILE A 265 32.27 25.70 -2.46
CA ILE A 265 31.30 25.39 -1.39
C ILE A 265 30.25 26.50 -1.29
N GLN A 266 30.65 27.77 -1.30
CA GLN A 266 29.70 28.89 -1.28
C GLN A 266 28.77 28.86 -2.49
N LYS A 267 29.28 28.61 -3.71
CA LYS A 267 28.43 28.51 -4.91
C LYS A 267 27.44 27.34 -4.84
N SER A 268 27.81 26.22 -4.22
CA SER A 268 26.90 25.08 -4.03
C SER A 268 25.87 25.27 -2.92
N PHE A 269 26.04 26.24 -2.02
CA PHE A 269 25.09 26.56 -0.95
C PHE A 269 24.02 27.59 -1.36
N PHE A 270 24.24 28.34 -2.46
CA PHE A 270 23.39 29.45 -2.91
C PHE A 270 22.67 29.18 -4.26
N LEU A 271 22.61 27.92 -4.71
CA LEU A 271 21.82 27.43 -5.85
C LEU A 271 20.94 26.25 -5.38
#